data_AF-A0A928MD25-F1
#
_entry.id   AF-A0A928MD25-F1
#
_cell.length_a   1.000
_cell.length_b   1.000
_cell.length_c   1.000
_cell.angle_alpha   90.00
_cell.angle_beta   90.00
_cell.angle_gamma   90.00
#
_symmetry.space_group_name_H-M   'P 1'
#
loop_
_entity.id
_entity.type
_entity.pdbx_description
1 polymer ?
#
loop_
_entity_poly.entity_id
_entity_poly.type
_entity_poly.pdbx_seq_one_letter_code
_entity_poly.pdbx_strand_id
1 'polypeptide(L)'
;MYYTGKKRILCLLLLLCLLLCLCACGAEDEPEVKPETEVSGQTAAPSAEPEPAETPEVTPEASVKPTPGVKPSVKPTPNAKPTPEVTAPPQTEKPVFEEYLVVLGEEIHAYEGPSYQTGYTGFIVGESGTYTIVEERWDDEGNLWGRLKSGAGWVDLTEARAERPAFQAYLVALNAVTPIYSGPSYDDGHAGVVGTDGTYTIVEERWDDEGNLWGRLKSGAGWVNLTDEEIARGALLRVCFAEDLQSVGTPQELVFAHSEYAVKLAFVAGAELRNIAFCSMALGEARLEPDETLHRMDGLKKGEMLLVTMEFPGDFSSYGISFTDAAGEEHHYAVSISGRNGEPVLWDYTI
;
A
#
# COMPACT_ATOMS: atom_id res chain seq x y z
N MET A 1 17.28 12.34 38.65
CA MET A 1 16.90 11.07 39.29
C MET A 1 15.44 11.10 39.77
N TYR A 2 14.46 11.14 38.85
CA TYR A 2 13.03 11.09 39.19
C TYR A 2 12.23 10.08 38.34
N TYR A 3 12.90 9.38 37.41
CA TYR A 3 12.24 8.55 36.38
C TYR A 3 12.10 7.07 36.75
N THR A 4 12.69 6.62 37.86
CA THR A 4 12.71 5.21 38.29
C THR A 4 11.59 4.84 39.27
N GLY A 5 10.92 5.82 39.88
CA GLY A 5 9.82 5.58 40.84
C GLY A 5 8.48 5.24 40.18
N LYS A 6 8.14 5.93 39.08
CA LYS A 6 6.82 5.79 38.43
C LYS A 6 6.61 4.43 37.77
N LYS A 7 7.66 3.83 37.19
CA LYS A 7 7.59 2.49 36.56
C LYS A 7 7.36 1.36 37.57
N ARG A 8 7.88 1.49 38.79
CA ARG A 8 7.68 0.50 39.87
C ARG A 8 6.27 0.53 40.44
N ILE A 9 5.67 1.72 40.54
CA ILE A 9 4.29 1.89 41.01
C ILE A 9 3.31 1.34 39.96
N LEU A 10 3.57 1.58 38.67
CA LEU A 10 2.75 1.04 37.59
C LEU A 10 2.79 -0.50 37.54
N CYS A 11 3.98 -1.11 37.67
CA CYS A 11 4.11 -2.57 37.76
C CYS A 11 3.36 -3.18 38.96
N LEU A 12 3.42 -2.53 40.13
CA LEU A 12 2.73 -3.02 41.32
C LEU A 12 1.21 -2.91 41.20
N LEU A 13 0.70 -1.87 40.54
CA LEU A 13 -0.73 -1.71 40.26
C LEU A 13 -1.24 -2.75 39.24
N LEU A 14 -0.45 -3.05 38.21
CA LEU A 14 -0.78 -4.06 37.20
C LEU A 14 -0.82 -5.48 37.80
N LEU A 15 0.14 -5.81 38.68
CA LEU A 15 0.15 -7.07 39.41
C LEU A 15 -1.03 -7.20 40.39
N LEU A 16 -1.45 -6.09 41.02
CA LEU A 16 -2.61 -6.08 41.91
C LEU A 16 -3.92 -6.29 41.14
N CYS A 17 -4.07 -5.70 39.95
CA CYS A 17 -5.23 -5.92 39.07
C CYS A 17 -5.32 -7.38 38.60
N LEU A 18 -4.19 -7.98 38.20
CA LEU A 18 -4.15 -9.40 37.80
C LEU A 18 -4.54 -10.35 38.94
N LEU A 19 -4.15 -10.04 40.18
CA LEU A 19 -4.55 -10.80 41.37
C LEU A 19 -6.04 -10.67 41.71
N LEU A 20 -6.67 -9.54 41.39
CA LEU A 20 -8.11 -9.34 41.62
C LEU A 20 -8.98 -10.06 40.59
N CYS A 21 -8.50 -10.24 39.36
CA CYS A 21 -9.23 -10.99 38.31
C CYS A 21 -9.30 -12.50 38.59
N LEU A 22 -8.38 -13.07 39.36
CA LEU A 22 -8.34 -14.51 39.67
C LEU A 22 -9.32 -14.96 40.76
N CYS A 23 -10.00 -14.03 41.45
CA CYS A 23 -10.98 -14.34 42.50
C CYS A 23 -12.44 -14.28 42.04
N ALA A 24 -12.70 -14.08 40.75
CA ALA A 24 -14.05 -13.84 40.21
C ALA A 24 -14.44 -14.81 39.08
N CYS A 25 -14.26 -16.12 39.29
CA CYS A 25 -14.94 -17.15 38.50
C CYS A 25 -15.42 -18.23 39.46
N GLY A 26 -16.70 -18.17 39.84
CA GLY A 26 -17.30 -19.11 40.77
C GLY A 26 -18.79 -18.88 40.95
N ALA A 27 -19.58 -19.11 39.90
CA ALA A 27 -20.98 -19.50 39.99
C ALA A 27 -21.40 -20.09 38.64
N GLU A 28 -21.61 -21.40 38.63
CA GLU A 28 -22.21 -22.18 37.55
C GLU A 28 -23.74 -22.04 37.65
N ASP A 29 -24.45 -21.89 36.52
CA ASP A 29 -25.87 -22.25 36.42
C ASP A 29 -26.13 -22.90 35.06
N GLU A 30 -26.66 -24.12 35.12
CA GLU A 30 -27.05 -25.00 34.01
C GLU A 30 -28.28 -24.49 33.23
N PRO A 31 -28.50 -24.97 31.98
CA PRO A 31 -29.58 -24.49 31.11
C PRO A 31 -30.91 -25.22 31.34
N GLU A 32 -32.00 -24.46 31.43
CA GLU A 32 -33.37 -24.99 31.45
C GLU A 32 -33.90 -25.20 30.02
N VAL A 33 -34.35 -26.42 29.73
CA VAL A 33 -34.89 -26.86 28.43
C VAL A 33 -36.41 -26.98 28.51
N LYS A 34 -37.09 -26.58 27.42
CA LYS A 34 -38.33 -27.14 26.78
C LYS A 34 -39.50 -26.13 26.63
N PRO A 35 -40.47 -26.36 25.71
CA PRO A 35 -40.40 -27.04 24.41
C PRO A 35 -41.15 -26.31 23.26
N GLU A 36 -40.88 -26.80 22.03
CA GLU A 36 -41.74 -27.01 20.86
C GLU A 36 -42.95 -26.09 20.57
N THR A 37 -43.00 -25.57 19.34
CA THR A 37 -44.20 -25.69 18.49
C THR A 37 -43.76 -25.85 17.03
N GLU A 38 -43.98 -27.05 16.48
CA GLU A 38 -44.04 -27.32 15.04
C GLU A 38 -45.17 -26.53 14.39
N VAL A 39 -45.04 -26.17 13.10
CA VAL A 39 -45.95 -26.59 12.01
C VAL A 39 -45.31 -26.22 10.66
N SER A 40 -45.00 -27.27 9.88
CA SER A 40 -45.29 -27.48 8.44
C SER A 40 -45.40 -26.22 7.56
N GLY A 41 -44.63 -26.01 6.49
CA GLY A 41 -44.24 -26.95 5.44
C GLY A 41 -44.88 -26.50 4.12
N GLN A 42 -44.10 -26.24 3.07
CA GLN A 42 -44.44 -26.60 1.68
C GLN A 42 -43.33 -26.23 0.67
N THR A 43 -42.94 -27.30 -0.03
CA THR A 43 -42.25 -27.41 -1.31
C THR A 43 -42.94 -26.66 -2.45
N ALA A 44 -42.18 -26.00 -3.34
CA ALA A 44 -42.18 -26.23 -4.80
C ALA A 44 -41.44 -25.11 -5.56
N ALA A 45 -40.37 -25.49 -6.27
CA ALA A 45 -40.05 -24.96 -7.60
C ALA A 45 -40.77 -25.85 -8.62
N PRO A 46 -41.14 -25.39 -9.84
CA PRO A 46 -40.15 -25.18 -10.89
C PRO A 46 -40.46 -24.12 -11.97
N SER A 47 -39.42 -23.80 -12.75
CA SER A 47 -39.39 -23.61 -14.23
C SER A 47 -40.35 -22.62 -14.92
N ALA A 48 -39.76 -21.63 -15.60
CA ALA A 48 -40.13 -21.27 -16.98
C ALA A 48 -39.00 -20.48 -17.67
N GLU A 49 -38.45 -21.08 -18.72
CA GLU A 49 -37.75 -20.44 -19.84
C GLU A 49 -38.69 -20.52 -21.07
N PRO A 50 -38.63 -19.54 -22.00
CA PRO A 50 -38.28 -19.90 -23.37
C PRO A 50 -37.39 -18.86 -24.13
N GLU A 51 -36.36 -19.39 -24.80
CA GLU A 51 -35.76 -19.15 -26.14
C GLU A 51 -36.40 -18.15 -27.16
N PRO A 52 -35.79 -17.86 -28.36
CA PRO A 52 -34.41 -17.45 -28.70
C PRO A 52 -34.36 -16.38 -29.86
N ALA A 53 -33.17 -16.20 -30.48
CA ALA A 53 -32.86 -15.53 -31.78
C ALA A 53 -32.68 -13.99 -31.75
N GLU A 54 -31.72 -13.34 -32.43
CA GLU A 54 -31.06 -13.62 -33.71
C GLU A 54 -29.58 -13.19 -33.75
N THR A 55 -28.82 -13.91 -34.56
CA THR A 55 -27.52 -13.55 -35.15
C THR A 55 -27.73 -12.48 -36.25
N PRO A 56 -26.71 -11.69 -36.60
CA PRO A 56 -26.24 -11.90 -37.97
C PRO A 56 -24.72 -11.97 -38.11
N GLU A 57 -24.39 -12.91 -38.96
CA GLU A 57 -23.14 -13.25 -39.62
C GLU A 57 -22.74 -12.15 -40.62
N VAL A 58 -21.46 -11.76 -40.64
CA VAL A 58 -20.80 -11.25 -41.84
C VAL A 58 -19.36 -11.78 -41.88
N THR A 59 -19.08 -12.53 -42.93
CA THR A 59 -17.78 -13.12 -43.35
C THR A 59 -17.54 -12.65 -44.80
N PRO A 60 -16.34 -12.76 -45.43
CA PRO A 60 -15.10 -11.99 -45.27
C PRO A 60 -14.58 -11.44 -46.64
N GLU A 61 -13.26 -11.21 -46.73
CA GLU A 61 -12.40 -10.88 -47.91
C GLU A 61 -12.23 -9.38 -48.21
N ALA A 62 -11.03 -8.85 -48.48
CA ALA A 62 -9.97 -9.43 -49.31
C ALA A 62 -8.54 -8.99 -48.96
N SER A 63 -7.64 -9.88 -49.37
CA SER A 63 -6.18 -9.88 -49.41
C SER A 63 -5.57 -8.84 -50.35
N VAL A 64 -4.42 -8.26 -49.98
CA VAL A 64 -3.40 -7.79 -50.94
C VAL A 64 -2.00 -8.17 -50.44
N LYS A 65 -1.30 -9.01 -51.22
CA LYS A 65 0.14 -9.33 -51.13
C LYS A 65 0.98 -8.31 -51.94
N PRO A 66 2.32 -8.25 -51.70
CA PRO A 66 3.19 -7.09 -51.97
C PRO A 66 4.05 -7.21 -53.25
N THR A 67 5.15 -6.43 -53.27
CA THR A 67 6.39 -6.36 -54.12
C THR A 67 6.43 -5.33 -55.25
N PRO A 68 7.63 -4.88 -55.75
CA PRO A 68 9.00 -4.79 -55.17
C PRO A 68 9.66 -3.39 -55.34
N GLY A 69 10.82 -3.18 -54.70
CA GLY A 69 11.42 -1.86 -54.48
C GLY A 69 12.43 -1.30 -55.50
N VAL A 70 13.06 -0.18 -55.11
CA VAL A 70 14.25 0.41 -55.74
C VAL A 70 15.12 1.06 -54.66
N LYS A 71 16.41 0.70 -54.65
CA LYS A 71 17.51 1.36 -53.91
C LYS A 71 18.18 2.35 -54.87
N PRO A 72 18.65 3.52 -54.40
CA PRO A 72 20.09 3.74 -54.54
C PRO A 72 20.77 4.35 -53.30
N SER A 73 22.04 3.98 -53.19
CA SER A 73 23.01 4.32 -52.17
C SER A 73 23.59 5.73 -52.37
N VAL A 74 23.64 6.56 -51.32
CA VAL A 74 24.64 7.62 -51.13
C VAL A 74 24.97 7.77 -49.64
N LYS A 75 26.27 7.74 -49.29
CA LYS A 75 26.87 8.18 -48.02
C LYS A 75 27.91 9.25 -48.40
N PRO A 76 27.95 10.44 -47.74
CA PRO A 76 28.75 10.63 -46.53
C PRO A 76 28.10 11.43 -45.37
N THR A 77 28.58 11.08 -44.18
CA THR A 77 28.42 11.54 -42.78
C THR A 77 28.79 13.03 -42.53
N PRO A 78 28.60 13.64 -41.33
CA PRO A 78 27.62 13.48 -40.25
C PRO A 78 26.83 14.80 -40.02
N ASN A 79 25.50 14.79 -40.09
CA ASN A 79 24.70 15.81 -39.40
C ASN A 79 24.20 15.19 -38.10
N ALA A 80 24.52 15.83 -36.97
CA ALA A 80 24.06 15.43 -35.65
C ALA A 80 22.53 15.29 -35.68
N LYS A 81 22.07 14.05 -35.53
CA LYS A 81 20.67 13.72 -35.34
C LYS A 81 20.24 14.40 -34.03
N PRO A 82 19.16 15.21 -34.00
CA PRO A 82 18.60 15.61 -32.73
C PRO A 82 18.26 14.32 -31.97
N THR A 83 18.90 14.15 -30.82
CA THR A 83 18.54 13.16 -29.82
C THR A 83 17.03 13.20 -29.69
N PRO A 84 16.29 12.08 -29.85
CA PRO A 84 14.90 12.06 -29.44
C PRO A 84 14.93 12.37 -27.94
N GLU A 85 14.48 13.57 -27.60
CA GLU A 85 14.12 13.93 -26.25
C GLU A 85 13.15 12.84 -25.80
N VAL A 86 13.62 11.99 -24.88
CA VAL A 86 12.78 11.02 -24.20
C VAL A 86 11.76 11.86 -23.45
N THR A 87 10.62 12.11 -24.08
CA THR A 87 9.48 12.72 -23.42
C THR A 87 9.07 11.73 -22.34
N ALA A 88 9.46 12.04 -21.10
CA ALA A 88 8.89 11.37 -19.94
C ALA A 88 7.36 11.40 -20.10
N PRO A 89 6.65 10.29 -19.82
CA PRO A 89 5.19 10.31 -19.81
C PRO A 89 4.71 11.48 -18.94
N PRO A 90 3.58 12.13 -19.27
CA PRO A 90 3.13 13.35 -18.62
C PRO A 90 3.08 13.13 -17.10
N GLN A 91 4.03 13.74 -16.39
CA GLN A 91 4.00 13.76 -14.93
C GLN A 91 2.73 14.50 -14.53
N THR A 92 1.82 13.77 -13.91
CA THR A 92 0.56 14.33 -13.46
C THR A 92 0.77 14.81 -12.04
N GLU A 93 0.90 16.12 -11.89
CA GLU A 93 1.27 16.75 -10.63
C GLU A 93 0.06 16.83 -9.71
N LYS A 94 0.21 16.34 -8.47
CA LYS A 94 -0.66 16.71 -7.36
C LYS A 94 -0.77 18.24 -7.34
N PRO A 95 -1.99 18.83 -7.29
CA PRO A 95 -2.12 20.26 -7.20
C PRO A 95 -1.34 20.74 -5.97
N VAL A 96 -0.51 21.78 -6.17
CA VAL A 96 0.13 22.47 -5.06
C VAL A 96 -0.98 22.93 -4.12
N PHE A 97 -0.81 22.68 -2.82
CA PHE A 97 -1.79 23.13 -1.83
C PHE A 97 -1.99 24.65 -1.97
N GLU A 98 -3.19 25.06 -2.36
CA GLU A 98 -3.55 26.46 -2.45
C GLU A 98 -4.00 26.95 -1.08
N GLU A 99 -3.29 27.94 -0.55
CA GLU A 99 -3.69 28.61 0.69
C GLU A 99 -5.10 29.17 0.55
N TYR A 100 -5.93 28.97 1.57
CA TYR A 100 -7.31 29.45 1.55
C TYR A 100 -7.70 30.14 2.85
N LEU A 101 -8.77 30.93 2.77
CA LEU A 101 -9.36 31.63 3.91
C LEU A 101 -10.51 30.80 4.50
N VAL A 102 -10.55 30.65 5.82
CA VAL A 102 -11.62 29.97 6.56
C VAL A 102 -12.14 30.87 7.68
N VAL A 103 -13.44 30.88 7.93
CA VAL A 103 -14.00 31.52 9.12
C VAL A 103 -14.04 30.48 10.23
N LEU A 104 -13.40 30.80 11.35
CA LEU A 104 -13.38 29.94 12.53
C LEU A 104 -14.39 30.44 13.57
N GLY A 105 -14.97 29.49 14.31
CA GLY A 105 -15.92 29.76 15.38
C GLY A 105 -15.31 30.52 16.56
N GLU A 106 -16.14 30.82 17.56
CA GLU A 106 -15.67 31.46 18.79
C GLU A 106 -14.85 30.47 19.62
N GLU A 107 -13.72 30.95 20.18
CA GLU A 107 -12.85 30.20 21.10
C GLU A 107 -12.20 28.93 20.51
N ILE A 108 -11.66 28.99 19.28
CA ILE A 108 -10.84 27.89 18.77
C ILE A 108 -9.42 27.96 19.34
N HIS A 109 -8.94 26.83 19.84
CA HIS A 109 -7.60 26.70 20.37
C HIS A 109 -6.59 26.34 19.26
N ALA A 110 -5.37 26.91 19.36
CA ALA A 110 -4.26 26.51 18.52
C ALA A 110 -3.30 25.56 19.25
N TYR A 111 -2.78 24.61 18.49
CA TYR A 111 -1.99 23.47 18.96
C TYR A 111 -0.63 23.41 18.27
N GLU A 112 0.36 22.81 18.93
CA GLU A 112 1.70 22.64 18.40
C GLU A 112 1.73 21.71 17.18
N GLY A 113 0.78 20.77 17.11
CA GLY A 113 0.62 19.85 16.00
C GLY A 113 -0.86 19.53 15.71
N PRO A 114 -1.12 18.71 14.69
CA PRO A 114 -2.47 18.37 14.21
C PRO A 114 -3.13 17.30 15.09
N SER A 115 -3.23 17.52 16.40
CA SER A 115 -3.95 16.63 17.32
C SER A 115 -4.18 17.31 18.66
N TYR A 116 -5.28 16.98 19.32
CA TYR A 116 -5.61 17.41 20.68
C TYR A 116 -4.58 16.95 21.73
N GLN A 117 -3.80 15.91 21.42
CA GLN A 117 -2.76 15.41 22.30
C GLN A 117 -1.46 16.20 22.21
N THR A 118 -1.34 17.10 21.22
CA THR A 118 -0.19 17.97 21.10
C THR A 118 -0.29 19.14 22.08
N GLY A 119 0.85 19.72 22.45
CA GLY A 119 0.90 20.84 23.38
C GLY A 119 0.05 22.02 22.87
N TYR A 120 -0.60 22.71 23.80
CA TYR A 120 -1.26 23.98 23.49
C TYR A 120 -0.24 25.08 23.26
N THR A 121 -0.40 25.86 22.20
CA THR A 121 0.47 27.03 21.96
C THR A 121 0.08 28.23 22.84
N GLY A 122 -1.06 28.16 23.54
CA GLY A 122 -1.59 29.23 24.38
C GLY A 122 -2.33 30.32 23.60
N PHE A 123 -2.51 30.17 22.29
CA PHE A 123 -3.31 31.07 21.46
C PHE A 123 -4.76 30.59 21.42
N ILE A 124 -5.67 31.50 21.78
CA ILE A 124 -7.08 31.39 21.44
C ILE A 124 -7.31 32.26 20.22
N VAL A 125 -7.77 31.61 19.17
CA VAL A 125 -8.17 32.23 17.92
C VAL A 125 -9.56 32.83 18.18
N GLY A 126 -9.56 34.06 18.70
CA GLY A 126 -10.72 34.73 19.30
C GLY A 126 -11.35 35.83 18.42
N GLU A 127 -12.67 35.99 18.59
CA GLU A 127 -13.65 36.73 17.78
C GLU A 127 -13.72 36.23 16.33
N SER A 128 -14.84 35.57 15.97
CA SER A 128 -15.17 35.04 14.65
C SER A 128 -14.40 35.72 13.50
N GLY A 129 -13.29 35.10 13.13
CA GLY A 129 -12.24 35.73 12.32
C GLY A 129 -11.94 34.89 11.09
N THR A 130 -11.46 35.56 10.04
CA THR A 130 -11.02 34.89 8.82
C THR A 130 -9.51 34.60 8.91
N TYR A 131 -9.14 33.33 8.75
CA TYR A 131 -7.76 32.86 8.89
C TYR A 131 -7.25 32.21 7.61
N THR A 132 -5.96 32.38 7.32
CA THR A 132 -5.31 31.71 6.18
C THR A 132 -4.74 30.37 6.61
N ILE A 133 -5.18 29.30 5.96
CA ILE A 133 -4.66 27.93 6.12
C ILE A 133 -3.59 27.68 5.06
N VAL A 134 -2.46 27.10 5.49
CA VAL A 134 -1.30 26.82 4.60
C VAL A 134 -0.94 25.33 4.49
N GLU A 135 -1.56 24.49 5.32
CA GLU A 135 -1.35 23.04 5.33
C GLU A 135 -2.57 22.40 6.01
N GLU A 136 -2.96 21.20 5.57
CA GLU A 136 -3.99 20.39 6.20
C GLU A 136 -3.43 19.00 6.58
N ARG A 137 -3.86 18.47 7.73
CA ARG A 137 -3.56 17.10 8.18
C ARG A 137 -4.75 16.49 8.90
N TRP A 138 -4.98 15.21 8.69
CA TRP A 138 -5.94 14.47 9.50
C TRP A 138 -5.24 13.89 10.72
N ASP A 139 -5.97 13.75 11.82
CA ASP A 139 -5.58 12.88 12.92
C ASP A 139 -6.26 11.52 12.84
N ASP A 140 -5.87 10.64 13.75
CA ASP A 140 -6.38 9.28 13.98
C ASP A 140 -7.85 9.25 14.42
N GLU A 141 -8.32 10.31 15.07
CA GLU A 141 -9.72 10.48 15.47
C GLU A 141 -10.61 10.93 14.28
N GLY A 142 -10.01 11.22 13.12
CA GLY A 142 -10.70 11.66 11.92
C GLY A 142 -11.06 13.14 11.93
N ASN A 143 -10.43 13.93 12.79
CA ASN A 143 -10.49 15.38 12.76
C ASN A 143 -9.52 15.90 11.70
N LEU A 144 -9.90 16.99 11.04
CA LEU A 144 -8.99 17.68 10.13
C LEU A 144 -8.41 18.91 10.81
N TRP A 145 -7.10 19.03 10.74
CA TRP A 145 -6.32 20.13 11.27
C TRP A 145 -5.79 21.03 10.16
N GLY A 146 -5.80 22.34 10.40
CA GLY A 146 -5.24 23.35 9.51
C GLY A 146 -4.11 24.12 10.17
N ARG A 147 -2.95 24.23 9.51
CA ARG A 147 -1.86 25.10 9.99
C ARG A 147 -2.14 26.54 9.61
N LEU A 148 -2.12 27.44 10.59
CA LEU A 148 -2.32 28.87 10.38
C LEU A 148 -1.09 29.53 9.77
N LYS A 149 -1.27 30.36 8.74
CA LYS A 149 -0.20 31.17 8.11
C LYS A 149 0.49 32.11 9.11
N SER A 150 -0.22 32.54 10.14
CA SER A 150 0.30 33.40 11.20
C SER A 150 1.40 32.73 12.04
N GLY A 151 1.54 31.41 11.96
CA GLY A 151 2.45 30.63 12.81
C GLY A 151 1.92 30.36 14.21
N ALA A 152 0.66 30.70 14.51
CA ALA A 152 0.06 30.49 15.84
C ALA A 152 -0.16 29.00 16.20
N GLY A 153 -0.13 28.10 15.21
CA GLY A 153 -0.25 26.66 15.39
C GLY A 153 -1.23 26.02 14.42
N TRP A 154 -1.69 24.83 14.79
CA TRP A 154 -2.71 24.05 14.13
C TRP A 154 -4.07 24.25 14.81
N VAL A 155 -5.13 24.32 14.03
CA VAL A 155 -6.51 24.47 14.51
C VAL A 155 -7.38 23.35 13.95
N ASP A 156 -8.37 22.89 14.72
CA ASP A 156 -9.36 21.94 14.24
C ASP A 156 -10.32 22.62 13.25
N LEU A 157 -10.42 22.05 12.05
CA LEU A 157 -11.24 22.50 10.92
C LEU A 157 -12.48 21.61 10.71
N THR A 158 -12.73 20.65 11.59
CA THR A 158 -13.79 19.64 11.43
C THR A 158 -15.16 20.30 11.31
N GLU A 159 -15.45 21.27 12.17
CA GLU A 159 -16.70 22.06 12.13
C GLU A 159 -16.72 23.09 10.99
N ALA A 160 -15.55 23.55 10.53
CA ALA A 160 -15.42 24.52 9.44
C ALA A 160 -15.49 23.87 8.03
N ARG A 161 -15.84 22.58 7.95
CA ARG A 161 -15.81 21.79 6.71
C ARG A 161 -16.59 22.40 5.54
N ALA A 162 -17.73 23.05 5.80
CA ALA A 162 -18.58 23.63 4.77
C ALA A 162 -17.97 24.86 4.08
N GLU A 163 -16.99 25.51 4.70
CA GLU A 163 -16.37 26.75 4.19
C GLU A 163 -15.07 26.49 3.42
N ARG A 164 -14.61 25.24 3.40
CA ARG A 164 -13.37 24.83 2.77
C ARG A 164 -13.55 24.64 1.26
N PRO A 165 -12.50 24.89 0.46
CA PRO A 165 -12.47 24.40 -0.92
C PRO A 165 -12.69 22.89 -0.95
N ALA A 166 -13.51 22.43 -1.89
CA ALA A 166 -13.66 21.00 -2.12
C ALA A 166 -12.30 20.39 -2.53
N PHE A 167 -12.00 19.20 -2.03
CA PHE A 167 -10.79 18.48 -2.43
C PHE A 167 -10.76 18.33 -3.97
N GLN A 168 -9.70 18.81 -4.59
CA GLN A 168 -9.51 18.68 -6.02
C GLN A 168 -8.90 17.31 -6.32
N ALA A 169 -9.73 16.42 -6.87
CA ALA A 169 -9.26 15.14 -7.34
C ALA A 169 -8.14 15.31 -8.36
N TYR A 170 -7.09 14.51 -8.21
CA TYR A 170 -5.92 14.56 -9.07
C TYR A 170 -5.51 13.16 -9.48
N LEU A 171 -4.61 13.09 -10.46
CA LEU A 171 -4.17 11.86 -11.08
C LEU A 171 -2.78 11.50 -10.55
N VAL A 172 -2.58 10.23 -10.21
CA VAL A 172 -1.29 9.67 -9.78
C VAL A 172 -0.94 8.47 -10.65
N ALA A 173 0.33 8.34 -11.03
CA ALA A 173 0.81 7.15 -11.72
C ALA A 173 1.07 6.04 -10.69
N LEU A 174 0.40 4.90 -10.85
CA LEU A 174 0.61 3.72 -10.01
C LEU A 174 1.04 2.54 -10.88
N ASN A 175 1.85 1.67 -10.31
CA ASN A 175 2.28 0.44 -10.97
C ASN A 175 1.30 -0.70 -10.65
N ALA A 176 1.31 -1.76 -11.47
CA ALA A 176 0.43 -2.92 -11.30
C ALA A 176 0.56 -3.62 -9.94
N VAL A 177 1.69 -3.45 -9.24
CA VAL A 177 1.97 -4.12 -7.97
C VAL A 177 1.70 -3.25 -6.74
N THR A 178 1.23 -2.02 -6.95
CA THR A 178 0.92 -1.07 -5.89
C THR A 178 -0.18 -1.64 -5.00
N PRO A 179 0.05 -1.76 -3.67
CA PRO A 179 -0.95 -2.28 -2.75
C PRO A 179 -2.14 -1.35 -2.59
N ILE A 180 -3.29 -1.93 -2.31
CA ILE A 180 -4.52 -1.25 -1.97
C ILE A 180 -4.97 -1.76 -0.60
N TYR A 181 -5.22 -0.84 0.32
CA TYR A 181 -5.67 -1.11 1.67
C TYR A 181 -7.12 -0.68 1.86
N SER A 182 -7.81 -1.31 2.81
CA SER A 182 -9.22 -1.01 3.08
C SER A 182 -9.41 0.37 3.72
N GLY A 183 -8.35 0.89 4.34
CA GLY A 183 -8.31 2.21 4.97
C GLY A 183 -6.93 2.88 4.86
N PRO A 184 -6.81 4.12 5.34
CA PRO A 184 -5.61 4.94 5.26
C PRO A 184 -4.56 4.56 6.33
N SER A 185 -4.32 3.27 6.51
CA SER A 185 -3.30 2.72 7.40
C SER A 185 -2.93 1.32 6.93
N TYR A 186 -1.70 0.91 7.22
CA TYR A 186 -1.28 -0.47 7.02
C TYR A 186 -2.09 -1.47 7.86
N ASP A 187 -2.62 -1.04 9.00
CA ASP A 187 -3.40 -1.87 9.93
C ASP A 187 -4.86 -2.06 9.49
N ASP A 188 -5.35 -1.29 8.51
CA ASP A 188 -6.75 -1.36 8.05
C ASP A 188 -7.04 -2.59 7.15
N GLY A 189 -6.02 -3.41 6.89
CA GLY A 189 -6.13 -4.66 6.15
C GLY A 189 -6.01 -4.50 4.64
N HIS A 190 -5.44 -5.52 4.00
CA HIS A 190 -5.14 -5.54 2.57
C HIS A 190 -6.40 -5.80 1.73
N ALA A 191 -6.71 -4.90 0.80
CA ALA A 191 -7.85 -5.02 -0.13
C ALA A 191 -7.46 -5.63 -1.49
N GLY A 192 -6.18 -5.51 -1.88
CA GLY A 192 -5.66 -6.08 -3.11
C GLY A 192 -4.49 -5.28 -3.68
N VAL A 193 -4.29 -5.38 -4.99
CA VAL A 193 -3.28 -4.58 -5.72
C VAL A 193 -3.94 -3.87 -6.90
N VAL A 194 -3.29 -2.83 -7.40
CA VAL A 194 -3.74 -2.04 -8.55
C VAL A 194 -3.93 -2.88 -9.81
N GLY A 195 -3.10 -3.90 -10.03
CA GLY A 195 -3.26 -4.91 -11.09
C GLY A 195 -2.83 -4.49 -12.48
N THR A 196 -2.86 -3.19 -12.81
CA THR A 196 -2.33 -2.64 -14.07
C THR A 196 -1.58 -1.34 -13.87
N ASP A 197 -0.47 -1.16 -14.57
CA ASP A 197 0.16 0.15 -14.67
C ASP A 197 -0.80 1.16 -15.27
N GLY A 198 -0.81 2.37 -14.71
CA GLY A 198 -1.60 3.44 -15.30
C GLY A 198 -1.73 4.64 -14.41
N THR A 199 -2.64 5.51 -14.81
CA THR A 199 -2.96 6.73 -14.10
C THR A 199 -4.29 6.58 -13.40
N TYR A 200 -4.28 6.79 -12.09
CA TYR A 200 -5.42 6.60 -11.21
C TYR A 200 -5.84 7.92 -10.58
N THR A 201 -7.13 8.10 -10.35
CA THR A 201 -7.65 9.32 -9.71
C THR A 201 -7.71 9.17 -8.21
N ILE A 202 -7.04 10.05 -7.47
CA ILE A 202 -7.18 10.22 -6.03
C ILE A 202 -8.32 11.19 -5.74
N VAL A 203 -9.21 10.83 -4.81
CA VAL A 203 -10.40 11.63 -4.44
C VAL A 203 -10.44 12.05 -2.99
N GLU A 204 -9.53 11.55 -2.17
CA GLU A 204 -9.39 11.89 -0.76
C GLU A 204 -7.95 11.59 -0.33
N GLU A 205 -7.44 12.37 0.61
CA GLU A 205 -6.15 12.14 1.26
C GLU A 205 -6.30 12.06 2.77
N ARG A 206 -5.51 11.19 3.41
CA ARG A 206 -5.41 11.09 4.86
C ARG A 206 -3.97 10.83 5.28
N TRP A 207 -3.54 11.48 6.35
CA TRP A 207 -2.26 11.14 6.98
C TRP A 207 -2.54 10.11 8.08
N ASP A 208 -1.64 9.16 8.27
CA ASP A 208 -1.58 8.35 9.48
C ASP A 208 -0.60 8.97 10.50
N ASP A 209 -0.56 8.37 11.69
CA ASP A 209 0.31 8.74 12.80
C ASP A 209 1.79 8.42 12.55
N GLU A 210 2.07 7.51 11.60
CA GLU A 210 3.42 7.18 11.14
C GLU A 210 3.98 8.19 10.14
N GLY A 211 3.16 9.14 9.70
CA GLY A 211 3.55 10.18 8.74
C GLY A 211 3.52 9.71 7.29
N ASN A 212 2.73 8.69 6.96
CA ASN A 212 2.42 8.32 5.59
C ASN A 212 1.19 9.10 5.10
N LEU A 213 1.22 9.51 3.83
CA LEU A 213 0.07 10.09 3.15
C LEU A 213 -0.63 9.00 2.35
N TRP A 214 -1.91 8.79 2.63
CA TRP A 214 -2.78 7.84 1.95
C TRP A 214 -3.70 8.54 0.97
N GLY A 215 -3.92 7.94 -0.19
CA GLY A 215 -4.83 8.44 -1.22
C GLY A 215 -5.96 7.45 -1.52
N ARG A 216 -7.23 7.87 -1.41
CA ARG A 216 -8.37 7.04 -1.79
C ARG A 216 -8.57 7.02 -3.30
N LEU A 217 -8.64 5.83 -3.89
CA LEU A 217 -8.90 5.66 -5.31
C LEU A 217 -10.36 5.99 -5.66
N LYS A 218 -10.58 6.73 -6.76
CA LYS A 218 -11.92 7.05 -7.29
C LYS A 218 -12.75 5.82 -7.64
N SER A 219 -12.09 4.71 -7.99
CA SER A 219 -12.75 3.43 -8.28
C SER A 219 -13.47 2.85 -7.07
N GLY A 220 -13.16 3.31 -5.85
CA GLY A 220 -13.64 2.72 -4.62
C GLY A 220 -12.90 1.44 -4.22
N ALA A 221 -11.81 1.09 -4.91
CA ALA A 221 -11.03 -0.12 -4.62
C ALA A 221 -10.34 -0.07 -3.24
N GLY A 222 -10.03 1.14 -2.75
CA GLY A 222 -9.41 1.34 -1.43
C GLY A 222 -8.44 2.51 -1.43
N TRP A 223 -7.45 2.43 -0.56
CA TRP A 223 -6.43 3.45 -0.30
C TRP A 223 -5.04 2.97 -0.71
N VAL A 224 -4.22 3.88 -1.22
CA VAL A 224 -2.82 3.61 -1.59
C VAL A 224 -1.91 4.54 -0.80
N ASN A 225 -0.73 4.07 -0.40
CA ASN A 225 0.27 4.93 0.24
C ASN A 225 0.95 5.80 -0.84
N LEU A 226 0.79 7.11 -0.76
CA LEU A 226 1.36 8.09 -1.70
C LEU A 226 2.77 8.56 -1.31
N THR A 227 3.19 8.28 -0.08
CA THR A 227 4.54 8.55 0.43
C THR A 227 5.49 7.37 0.28
N ASP A 228 4.97 6.21 -0.09
CA ASP A 228 5.79 5.04 -0.38
C ASP A 228 6.69 5.34 -1.60
N GLU A 229 8.00 5.43 -1.33
CA GLU A 229 9.00 5.72 -2.33
C GLU A 229 9.08 4.63 -3.41
N GLU A 230 8.61 3.41 -3.14
CA GLU A 230 8.53 2.31 -4.11
C GLU A 230 7.44 2.57 -5.16
N ILE A 231 6.36 3.23 -4.77
CA ILE A 231 5.31 3.72 -5.68
C ILE A 231 5.84 4.89 -6.50
N ALA A 232 6.63 5.79 -5.89
CA ALA A 232 7.26 6.91 -6.60
C ALA A 232 8.34 6.46 -7.61
N ARG A 233 8.98 5.30 -7.39
CA ARG A 233 10.09 4.79 -8.23
C ARG A 233 9.68 3.71 -9.23
N GLY A 234 8.48 3.13 -9.12
CA GLY A 234 8.06 2.03 -9.99
C GLY A 234 8.86 0.76 -9.69
N ALA A 235 8.79 0.28 -8.45
CA ALA A 235 9.53 -0.89 -7.99
C ALA A 235 9.53 -2.05 -9.00
N LEU A 236 10.73 -2.47 -9.42
CA LEU A 236 10.95 -3.54 -10.39
C LEU A 236 10.44 -4.89 -9.85
N LEU A 237 10.52 -5.06 -8.53
CA LEU A 237 10.09 -6.23 -7.81
C LEU A 237 9.48 -5.81 -6.47
N ARG A 238 8.33 -6.39 -6.12
CA ARG A 238 7.67 -6.24 -4.82
C ARG A 238 7.65 -7.58 -4.08
N VAL A 239 7.69 -7.56 -2.76
CA VAL A 239 7.41 -8.72 -1.89
C VAL A 239 6.17 -8.48 -1.03
N CYS A 240 5.36 -9.50 -0.79
CA CYS A 240 4.18 -9.48 0.09
C CYS A 240 3.85 -10.88 0.60
N PHE A 241 2.95 -11.01 1.58
CA PHE A 241 2.41 -12.31 1.92
C PHE A 241 1.52 -12.82 0.78
N ALA A 242 1.61 -14.12 0.49
CA ALA A 242 0.88 -14.70 -0.63
C ALA A 242 -0.64 -14.73 -0.40
N GLU A 243 -1.10 -14.71 0.85
CA GLU A 243 -2.52 -14.66 1.22
C GLU A 243 -3.18 -13.31 0.93
N ASP A 244 -2.39 -12.25 0.83
CA ASP A 244 -2.87 -10.90 0.50
C ASP A 244 -3.20 -10.76 -0.99
N LEU A 245 -2.67 -11.63 -1.84
CA LEU A 245 -2.90 -11.59 -3.27
C LEU A 245 -4.19 -12.32 -3.65
N GLN A 246 -5.06 -11.61 -4.36
CA GLN A 246 -6.12 -12.27 -5.13
C GLN A 246 -5.47 -13.12 -6.22
N SER A 247 -5.96 -14.35 -6.40
CA SER A 247 -5.32 -15.36 -7.25
C SER A 247 -5.19 -14.88 -8.71
N VAL A 248 -3.99 -14.51 -9.14
CA VAL A 248 -3.70 -14.19 -10.55
C VAL A 248 -2.82 -15.29 -11.15
N GLY A 249 -3.43 -16.12 -11.99
CA GLY A 249 -2.73 -17.18 -12.72
C GLY A 249 -2.29 -18.36 -11.85
N THR A 250 -1.46 -19.24 -12.43
CA THR A 250 -0.77 -20.34 -11.72
C THR A 250 0.69 -19.95 -11.52
N PRO A 251 1.05 -19.38 -10.36
CA PRO A 251 2.41 -18.93 -10.11
C PRO A 251 3.36 -20.10 -9.93
N GLN A 252 4.65 -19.86 -10.19
CA GLN A 252 5.67 -20.82 -9.84
C GLN A 252 5.84 -20.84 -8.32
N GLU A 253 5.82 -22.02 -7.71
CA GLU A 253 5.93 -22.19 -6.27
C GLU A 253 7.22 -22.90 -5.89
N LEU A 254 7.96 -22.32 -4.95
CA LEU A 254 9.15 -22.88 -4.33
C LEU A 254 8.86 -23.13 -2.86
N VAL A 255 9.26 -24.28 -2.34
CA VAL A 255 9.06 -24.65 -0.93
C VAL A 255 10.42 -25.01 -0.33
N PHE A 256 10.92 -24.15 0.55
CA PHE A 256 12.16 -24.34 1.29
C PHE A 256 11.92 -24.74 2.75
N ALA A 257 10.73 -24.47 3.28
CA ALA A 257 10.33 -24.84 4.64
C ALA A 257 8.98 -25.59 4.65
N HIS A 258 8.83 -26.52 5.59
CA HIS A 258 7.62 -27.36 5.76
C HIS A 258 7.05 -27.26 7.18
N SER A 259 7.45 -26.25 7.95
CA SER A 259 7.03 -26.03 9.33
C SER A 259 5.73 -25.22 9.38
N GLU A 260 5.05 -25.24 10.53
CA GLU A 260 3.90 -24.36 10.79
C GLU A 260 4.30 -22.87 10.89
N TYR A 261 5.59 -22.59 11.08
CA TYR A 261 6.16 -21.25 11.10
C TYR A 261 6.61 -20.78 9.71
N ALA A 262 6.48 -21.63 8.68
CA ALA A 262 6.80 -21.25 7.32
C ALA A 262 5.82 -20.20 6.82
N VAL A 263 6.36 -19.10 6.30
CA VAL A 263 5.58 -18.05 5.66
C VAL A 263 5.63 -18.25 4.15
N LYS A 264 4.51 -17.95 3.48
CA LYS A 264 4.44 -17.96 2.02
C LYS A 264 4.50 -16.53 1.52
N LEU A 265 5.61 -16.17 0.88
CA LEU A 265 5.81 -14.86 0.29
C LEU A 265 5.58 -14.90 -1.22
N ALA A 266 5.05 -13.82 -1.77
CA ALA A 266 4.91 -13.59 -3.19
C ALA A 266 5.84 -12.47 -3.65
N PHE A 267 6.72 -12.79 -4.58
CA PHE A 267 7.60 -11.86 -5.28
C PHE A 267 6.97 -11.49 -6.60
N VAL A 268 6.41 -10.29 -6.72
CA VAL A 268 5.64 -9.85 -7.89
C VAL A 268 6.48 -8.91 -8.74
N ALA A 269 6.64 -9.25 -10.01
CA ALA A 269 7.44 -8.46 -10.94
C ALA A 269 6.69 -7.21 -11.42
N GLY A 270 7.19 -6.02 -11.10
CA GLY A 270 6.71 -4.74 -11.63
C GLY A 270 7.23 -4.42 -13.03
N ALA A 271 8.27 -5.13 -13.49
CA ALA A 271 8.86 -5.03 -14.81
C ALA A 271 9.24 -6.41 -15.37
N GLU A 272 9.78 -6.46 -16.59
CA GLU A 272 10.44 -7.69 -17.07
C GLU A 272 11.77 -7.87 -16.32
N LEU A 273 11.90 -8.99 -15.62
CA LEU A 273 13.06 -9.36 -14.84
C LEU A 273 13.72 -10.58 -15.49
N ARG A 274 15.06 -10.62 -15.50
CA ARG A 274 15.84 -11.71 -16.08
C ARG A 274 16.88 -12.23 -15.11
N ASN A 275 17.42 -13.42 -15.35
CA ASN A 275 18.50 -14.02 -14.56
C ASN A 275 18.23 -14.02 -13.05
N ILE A 276 16.98 -14.32 -12.65
CA ILE A 276 16.60 -14.23 -11.24
C ILE A 276 17.27 -15.36 -10.48
N ALA A 277 17.91 -15.03 -9.36
CA ALA A 277 18.48 -15.98 -8.43
C ALA A 277 17.93 -15.73 -7.03
N PHE A 278 17.49 -16.81 -6.38
CA PHE A 278 17.10 -16.79 -4.97
C PHE A 278 18.20 -17.49 -4.17
N CYS A 279 18.68 -16.87 -3.10
CA CYS A 279 19.81 -17.36 -2.32
C CYS A 279 19.55 -17.33 -0.82
N SER A 280 20.28 -18.17 -0.08
CA SER A 280 20.48 -17.95 1.35
C SER A 280 21.48 -16.81 1.54
N MET A 281 21.37 -16.13 2.68
CA MET A 281 22.27 -15.06 3.09
C MET A 281 23.06 -15.50 4.32
N ALA A 282 24.32 -15.09 4.38
CA ALA A 282 25.16 -15.22 5.56
C ALA A 282 25.68 -13.85 5.99
N LEU A 283 25.90 -13.71 7.31
CA LEU A 283 26.60 -12.55 7.84
C LEU A 283 28.10 -12.73 7.60
N GLY A 284 28.65 -11.97 6.64
CA GLY A 284 30.09 -11.87 6.42
C GLY A 284 30.79 -11.01 7.48
N GLU A 285 32.06 -10.66 7.25
CA GLU A 285 32.86 -9.90 8.23
C GLU A 285 32.30 -8.49 8.52
N ALA A 286 31.61 -7.87 7.54
CA ALA A 286 31.12 -6.50 7.65
C ALA A 286 29.68 -6.27 7.15
N ARG A 287 29.11 -7.20 6.37
CA ARG A 287 27.79 -7.05 5.74
C ARG A 287 27.14 -8.41 5.45
N LEU A 288 25.86 -8.37 5.12
CA LEU A 288 25.14 -9.53 4.57
C LEU A 288 25.67 -9.85 3.17
N GLU A 289 25.93 -11.13 2.91
CA GLU A 289 26.41 -11.60 1.60
C GLU A 289 25.65 -12.87 1.18
N PRO A 290 25.46 -13.12 -0.12
CA PRO A 290 24.90 -14.36 -0.62
C PRO A 290 25.81 -15.54 -0.25
N ASP A 291 25.24 -16.62 0.28
CA ASP A 291 25.97 -17.84 0.62
C ASP A 291 25.71 -18.94 -0.42
N GLU A 292 24.49 -19.47 -0.48
CA GLU A 292 24.10 -20.52 -1.42
C GLU A 292 22.99 -20.05 -2.36
N THR A 293 23.16 -20.25 -3.67
CA THR A 293 22.05 -20.06 -4.62
C THR A 293 21.09 -21.25 -4.53
N LEU A 294 19.90 -21.01 -3.96
CA LEU A 294 18.87 -22.01 -3.74
C LEU A 294 18.04 -22.28 -5.00
N HIS A 295 17.81 -21.25 -5.81
CA HIS A 295 17.05 -21.37 -7.05
C HIS A 295 17.51 -20.38 -8.11
N ARG A 296 17.36 -20.77 -9.38
CA ARG A 296 17.55 -19.91 -10.54
C ARG A 296 16.37 -20.06 -11.49
N MET A 297 15.95 -18.95 -12.06
CA MET A 297 14.95 -18.90 -13.11
C MET A 297 15.36 -17.89 -14.19
N ASP A 298 14.93 -18.15 -15.43
CA ASP A 298 15.32 -17.31 -16.57
C ASP A 298 14.79 -15.88 -16.44
N GLY A 299 13.60 -15.72 -15.85
CA GLY A 299 12.99 -14.42 -15.64
C GLY A 299 11.52 -14.48 -15.23
N LEU A 300 10.98 -13.31 -14.92
CA LEU A 300 9.55 -13.07 -14.70
C LEU A 300 9.12 -11.93 -15.62
N LYS A 301 8.01 -12.12 -16.31
CA LYS A 301 7.37 -10.99 -17.00
C LYS A 301 6.67 -10.11 -15.98
N LYS A 302 6.46 -8.86 -16.38
CA LYS A 302 5.63 -7.93 -15.61
C LYS A 302 4.28 -8.54 -15.24
N GLY A 303 3.94 -8.47 -13.95
CA GLY A 303 2.73 -9.03 -13.35
C GLY A 303 2.81 -10.52 -12.99
N GLU A 304 3.83 -11.24 -13.45
CA GLU A 304 4.09 -12.61 -12.99
C GLU A 304 4.67 -12.58 -11.57
N MET A 305 4.46 -13.68 -10.85
CA MET A 305 4.92 -13.80 -9.47
C MET A 305 5.61 -15.14 -9.22
N LEU A 306 6.58 -15.11 -8.32
CA LEU A 306 7.20 -16.27 -7.72
C LEU A 306 6.68 -16.40 -6.29
N LEU A 307 6.04 -17.54 -5.97
CA LEU A 307 5.67 -17.88 -4.60
C LEU A 307 6.81 -18.65 -3.95
N VAL A 308 7.20 -18.24 -2.75
CA VAL A 308 8.25 -18.90 -1.99
C VAL A 308 7.79 -19.13 -0.56
N THR A 309 7.69 -20.39 -0.17
CA THR A 309 7.43 -20.84 1.19
C THR A 309 8.76 -21.03 1.92
N MET A 310 9.03 -20.21 2.92
CA MET A 310 10.32 -20.16 3.63
C MET A 310 10.12 -19.90 5.13
N GLU A 311 11.17 -20.12 5.93
CA GLU A 311 11.16 -19.86 7.37
C GLU A 311 12.31 -18.91 7.70
N PHE A 312 12.07 -17.89 8.52
CA PHE A 312 13.10 -16.95 8.94
C PHE A 312 13.71 -17.39 10.28
N PRO A 313 14.94 -17.95 10.29
CA PRO A 313 15.59 -18.33 11.53
C PRO A 313 16.06 -17.09 12.30
N GLY A 314 15.25 -16.64 13.25
CA GLY A 314 15.55 -15.50 14.11
C GLY A 314 15.36 -14.14 13.42
N ASP A 315 16.03 -13.10 13.95
CA ASP A 315 15.72 -11.70 13.62
C ASP A 315 16.45 -11.14 12.38
N PHE A 316 17.22 -11.96 11.66
CA PHE A 316 18.03 -11.51 10.51
C PHE A 316 17.46 -12.00 9.16
N SER A 317 17.59 -11.15 8.14
CA SER A 317 17.33 -11.52 6.74
C SER A 317 18.17 -12.75 6.37
N SER A 318 17.52 -13.88 6.14
CA SER A 318 18.21 -15.16 5.85
C SER A 318 18.20 -15.51 4.36
N TYR A 319 17.52 -14.69 3.55
CA TYR A 319 17.35 -14.92 2.12
C TYR A 319 17.56 -13.65 1.33
N GLY A 320 17.97 -13.83 0.08
CA GLY A 320 18.17 -12.78 -0.89
C GLY A 320 17.57 -13.15 -2.24
N ILE A 321 17.23 -12.13 -3.02
CA ILE A 321 16.83 -12.25 -4.41
C ILE A 321 17.63 -11.26 -5.25
N SER A 322 18.14 -11.72 -6.38
CA SER A 322 18.82 -10.88 -7.36
C SER A 322 18.23 -11.07 -8.75
N PHE A 323 18.28 -10.04 -9.58
CA PHE A 323 17.81 -10.11 -10.96
C PHE A 323 18.49 -9.05 -11.84
N THR A 324 18.40 -9.23 -13.14
CA THR A 324 18.78 -8.23 -14.15
C THR A 324 17.52 -7.57 -14.70
N ASP A 325 17.49 -6.24 -14.73
CA ASP A 325 16.37 -5.49 -15.31
C ASP A 325 16.46 -5.36 -16.85
N ALA A 326 15.49 -4.67 -17.45
CA ALA A 326 15.45 -4.44 -18.89
C ALA A 326 16.60 -3.55 -19.42
N ALA A 327 17.20 -2.71 -18.56
CA ALA A 327 18.37 -1.90 -18.90
C ALA A 327 19.68 -2.69 -18.83
N GLY A 328 19.65 -3.89 -18.25
CA GLY A 328 20.81 -4.74 -18.04
C GLY A 328 21.51 -4.50 -16.71
N GLU A 329 20.90 -3.75 -15.79
CA GLU A 329 21.41 -3.51 -14.45
C GLU A 329 21.07 -4.68 -13.53
N GLU A 330 22.03 -5.09 -12.69
CA GLU A 330 21.83 -6.14 -11.69
C GLU A 330 21.40 -5.51 -10.36
N HIS A 331 20.34 -6.06 -9.78
CA HIS A 331 19.75 -5.63 -8.52
C HIS A 331 19.85 -6.76 -7.50
N HIS A 332 20.14 -6.43 -6.25
CA HIS A 332 20.35 -7.37 -5.15
C HIS A 332 19.57 -6.94 -3.91
N TYR A 333 18.64 -7.78 -3.45
CA TYR A 333 17.76 -7.48 -2.33
C TYR A 333 17.75 -8.56 -1.27
N ALA A 334 17.93 -8.17 -0.02
CA ALA A 334 17.75 -9.04 1.13
C ALA A 334 16.27 -9.01 1.53
N VAL A 335 15.72 -10.18 1.82
CA VAL A 335 14.31 -10.32 2.22
C VAL A 335 14.23 -10.27 3.74
N SER A 336 13.39 -9.41 4.28
CA SER A 336 13.12 -9.30 5.72
C SER A 336 11.63 -9.31 5.97
N ILE A 337 11.18 -9.97 7.04
CA ILE A 337 9.80 -9.95 7.55
C ILE A 337 9.60 -8.90 8.67
N SER A 338 10.53 -7.95 8.77
CA SER A 338 10.52 -6.86 9.74
C SER A 338 10.32 -5.51 9.03
N GLY A 339 9.35 -5.46 8.11
CA GLY A 339 8.75 -4.18 7.73
C GLY A 339 8.12 -3.52 8.95
N ARG A 340 7.89 -2.20 8.89
CA ARG A 340 7.41 -1.37 10.01
C ARG A 340 6.15 -1.90 10.72
N ASN A 341 5.35 -2.67 9.98
CA ASN A 341 4.06 -3.28 10.29
C ASN A 341 4.09 -4.83 10.25
N GLY A 342 5.27 -5.45 10.17
CA GLY A 342 5.40 -6.90 9.97
C GLY A 342 5.23 -7.37 8.52
N GLU A 343 5.04 -6.47 7.56
CA GLU A 343 5.07 -6.82 6.14
C GLU A 343 6.51 -7.19 5.70
N PRO A 344 6.63 -8.07 4.70
CA PRO A 344 7.92 -8.35 4.11
C PRO A 344 8.41 -7.13 3.33
N VAL A 345 9.72 -6.88 3.39
CA VAL A 345 10.38 -5.76 2.71
C VAL A 345 11.66 -6.24 2.02
N LEU A 346 12.02 -5.54 0.94
CA LEU A 346 13.26 -5.76 0.20
C LEU A 346 14.27 -4.66 0.56
N TRP A 347 15.43 -5.07 1.05
CA TRP A 347 16.53 -4.13 1.36
C TRP A 347 17.63 -4.29 0.32
N ASP A 348 17.99 -3.20 -0.37
CA ASP A 348 19.15 -3.21 -1.25
C ASP A 348 20.41 -3.57 -0.45
N TYR A 349 21.16 -4.56 -0.93
CA TYR A 349 22.51 -4.78 -0.47
C TYR A 349 23.44 -4.74 -1.68
N THR A 350 24.09 -3.61 -1.85
CA THR A 350 25.06 -3.46 -2.94
C THR A 350 26.29 -4.34 -2.65
N ILE A 351 26.66 -5.19 -3.61
CA ILE A 351 27.88 -6.02 -3.55
C ILE A 351 29.12 -5.17 -3.81
#